data_AF-A0A9P4T2W1-F1
#
_entry.id   AF-A0A9P4T2W1-F1
#
_cell.length_a   1.000
_cell.length_b   1.000
_cell.length_c   1.000
_cell.angle_alpha   90.00
_cell.angle_beta   90.00
_cell.angle_gamma   90.00
#
_symmetry.space_group_name_H-M   'P 1'
#
loop_
_entity.id
_entity.type
_entity.pdbx_description
1 polymer ?
#
loop_
_entity_poly.entity_id
_entity_poly.type
_entity_poly.pdbx_seq_one_letter_code
_entity_poly.pdbx_strand_id
1 'polypeptide(L)'
;MQRKDQTVRSFATYLEVLEDQLTPYTEEQRVQHLFSKLRPEIQRAITNYHQVPATREDLVALGSTLEKNLRRASPARESHQRSKFGTKPKEHRPTEQTLGTSTNKNPRDRNNVTCFKCQKAGHYANECAERITQTT
;
A
#
# COMPACT_ATOMS: atom_id res chain seq x y z
N MET A 1 10.16 -15.53 17.23
CA MET A 1 10.57 -15.16 15.87
C MET A 1 9.45 -14.32 15.26
N GLN A 2 9.78 -13.25 14.53
CA GLN A 2 8.83 -12.38 13.83
C GLN A 2 7.94 -13.21 12.88
N ARG A 3 6.61 -13.04 12.94
CA ARG A 3 5.66 -13.80 12.12
C ARG A 3 5.56 -13.31 10.67
N LYS A 4 5.03 -14.18 9.79
CA LYS A 4 4.54 -14.01 8.39
C LYS A 4 3.91 -12.68 7.99
N ASP A 5 3.13 -12.20 8.95
CA ASP A 5 2.11 -11.17 8.86
C ASP A 5 2.48 -9.95 9.72
N GLN A 6 3.52 -10.07 10.54
CA GLN A 6 3.97 -9.04 11.45
C GLN A 6 5.10 -8.20 10.83
N THR A 7 4.99 -6.88 10.91
CA THR A 7 6.02 -5.95 10.46
C THR A 7 7.17 -5.85 11.47
N VAL A 8 8.37 -5.48 11.02
CA VAL A 8 9.53 -5.26 11.91
C VAL A 8 9.19 -4.28 13.03
N ARG A 9 8.47 -3.19 12.72
CA ARG A 9 8.09 -2.17 13.70
C ARG A 9 7.12 -2.70 14.76
N SER A 10 6.10 -3.47 14.36
CA SER A 10 5.16 -4.09 15.30
C SER A 10 5.86 -5.11 16.20
N PHE A 11 6.77 -5.89 15.63
CA PHE A 11 7.53 -6.88 16.38
C PHE A 11 8.50 -6.23 17.38
N ALA A 12 9.15 -5.12 17.00
CA ALA A 12 10.03 -4.38 17.88
C ALA A 12 9.30 -3.81 19.10
N THR A 13 8.12 -3.21 18.92
CA THR A 13 7.30 -2.71 20.05
C THR A 13 6.88 -3.84 20.99
N TYR A 14 6.53 -5.02 20.46
CA TYR A 14 6.21 -6.17 21.29
C TYR A 14 7.43 -6.67 22.08
N LEU A 15 8.61 -6.73 21.45
CA LEU A 15 9.85 -7.07 22.13
C LEU A 15 10.20 -6.07 23.23
N GLU A 16 9.94 -4.77 23.04
CA GLU A 16 10.15 -3.73 24.06
C GLU A 16 9.45 -4.05 25.35
N VAL A 17 8.17 -4.42 25.25
CA VAL A 17 7.31 -4.71 26.39
C VAL A 17 7.79 -5.96 27.13
N LEU A 18 8.38 -6.92 26.40
CA LEU A 18 9.00 -8.10 27.01
C LEU A 18 10.35 -7.77 27.65
N GLU A 19 11.15 -6.91 27.01
CA GLU A 19 12.45 -6.45 27.49
C GLU A 19 12.34 -5.56 28.74
N ASP A 20 11.24 -4.81 28.88
CA ASP A 20 10.92 -3.97 30.04
C ASP A 20 10.48 -4.78 31.28
N GLN A 21 9.95 -5.99 31.06
CA GLN A 21 9.58 -6.93 32.13
C GLN A 21 10.75 -7.78 32.64
N LEU A 22 11.91 -7.72 32.00
CA LEU A 22 13.13 -8.45 32.38
C LEU A 22 14.18 -7.49 32.95
N THR A 23 15.27 -8.03 33.52
CA THR A 23 16.42 -7.23 34.00
C THR A 23 16.86 -6.21 32.93
N PRO A 24 17.34 -5.02 33.32
CA PRO A 24 17.66 -3.94 32.39
C PRO A 24 18.72 -4.40 31.38
N TYR A 25 18.27 -4.85 30.22
CA TYR A 25 19.13 -5.21 29.10
C TYR A 25 19.78 -3.94 28.56
N THR A 26 21.07 -4.03 28.24
CA THR A 26 21.78 -2.96 27.56
C THR A 26 21.27 -2.82 26.12
N GLU A 27 21.49 -1.67 25.49
CA GLU A 27 21.01 -1.41 24.13
C GLU A 27 21.56 -2.44 23.13
N GLU A 28 22.81 -2.85 23.30
CA GLU A 28 23.43 -3.87 22.45
C GLU A 28 22.71 -5.22 22.57
N GLN A 29 22.29 -5.59 23.78
CA GLN A 29 21.54 -6.83 24.02
C GLN A 29 20.16 -6.78 23.38
N ARG A 30 19.48 -5.62 23.44
CA ARG A 30 18.19 -5.41 22.78
C ARG A 30 18.32 -5.49 21.25
N VAL A 31 19.38 -4.90 20.69
CA VAL A 31 19.70 -4.99 19.25
C VAL A 31 19.96 -6.45 18.85
N GLN A 32 20.77 -7.18 19.63
CA GLN A 32 21.07 -8.59 19.38
C GLN A 32 19.82 -9.48 19.47
N HIS A 33 18.95 -9.25 20.46
CA HIS A 33 17.68 -9.96 20.60
C HIS A 33 16.73 -9.67 19.44
N LEU A 34 16.55 -8.40 19.07
CA LEU A 34 15.74 -8.01 17.94
C LEU A 34 16.27 -8.65 16.65
N PHE A 35 17.56 -8.45 16.33
CA PHE A 35 18.19 -9.03 15.15
C PHE A 35 18.01 -10.54 15.09
N SER A 36 18.29 -11.27 16.17
CA SER A 36 18.19 -12.74 16.23
C SER A 36 16.76 -13.26 16.04
N LYS A 37 15.75 -12.46 16.41
CA LYS A 37 14.34 -12.85 16.30
C LYS A 37 13.65 -12.34 15.03
N LEU A 38 14.30 -11.45 14.25
CA LEU A 38 13.83 -11.04 12.92
C LEU A 38 13.79 -12.22 11.93
N ARG A 39 13.10 -12.04 10.81
CA ARG A 39 13.05 -13.06 9.75
C ARG A 39 14.42 -13.25 9.09
N PRO A 40 14.77 -14.49 8.69
CA PRO A 40 16.07 -14.79 8.07
C PRO A 40 16.31 -14.02 6.77
N GLU A 41 15.27 -13.70 6.01
CA GLU A 41 15.35 -12.89 4.79
C GLU A 41 15.84 -11.47 5.09
N ILE A 42 15.34 -10.87 6.19
CA ILE A 42 15.72 -9.53 6.62
C ILE A 42 17.09 -9.56 7.29
N GLN A 43 17.38 -10.58 8.11
CA GLN A 43 18.71 -10.80 8.69
C GLN A 43 19.80 -10.87 7.61
N ARG A 44 19.61 -11.70 6.57
CA ARG A 44 20.54 -11.81 5.45
C ARG A 44 20.75 -10.49 4.73
N ALA A 45 19.68 -9.73 4.51
CA ALA A 45 19.76 -8.43 3.87
C ALA A 45 20.55 -7.40 4.70
N ILE A 46 20.41 -7.43 6.03
CA ILE A 46 21.20 -6.59 6.96
C ILE A 46 22.68 -7.03 6.93
N THR A 47 22.97 -8.33 7.02
CA THR A 47 24.35 -8.85 6.95
C THR A 47 25.02 -8.47 5.62
N ASN A 48 24.29 -8.48 4.52
CA ASN A 48 24.80 -8.07 3.20
C ASN A 48 25.04 -6.55 3.07
N TYR A 49 24.42 -5.73 3.93
CA TYR A 49 24.59 -4.27 3.95
C TYR A 49 25.80 -3.80 4.78
N HIS A 50 26.53 -4.72 5.42
CA HIS A 50 27.77 -4.48 6.17
C HIS A 50 27.70 -3.47 7.34
N GLN A 51 26.50 -3.07 7.77
CA GLN A 51 26.30 -2.23 8.96
C GLN A 51 25.23 -2.85 9.84
N VAL A 52 25.65 -3.44 10.97
CA VAL A 52 24.74 -3.79 12.06
C VAL A 52 24.56 -2.50 12.87
N PRO A 53 23.40 -1.85 12.80
CA PRO A 53 23.18 -0.62 13.55
C PRO A 53 23.37 -0.85 15.05
N ALA A 54 24.02 0.09 15.72
CA ALA A 54 24.31 0.03 17.14
C ALA A 54 23.07 0.32 18.01
N THR A 55 22.08 1.02 17.45
CA THR A 55 20.83 1.40 18.13
C THR A 55 19.66 0.53 17.70
N ARG A 56 18.69 0.36 18.60
CA ARG A 56 17.47 -0.41 18.32
C ARG A 56 16.60 0.28 17.28
N GLU A 57 16.51 1.61 17.34
CA GLU A 57 15.74 2.43 16.40
C GLU A 57 16.26 2.30 14.97
N ASP A 58 17.58 2.35 14.77
CA ASP A 58 18.18 2.20 13.45
C ASP A 58 17.97 0.79 12.90
N LEU A 59 18.02 -0.24 13.74
CA LEU A 59 17.70 -1.62 13.33
C LEU A 59 16.24 -1.74 12.85
N VAL A 60 15.31 -1.08 13.54
CA VAL A 60 13.90 -1.05 13.15
C VAL A 60 13.70 -0.29 11.84
N ALA A 61 14.37 0.85 11.65
CA ALA A 61 14.27 1.66 10.44
C ALA A 61 14.87 0.93 9.22
N LEU A 62 16.05 0.35 9.38
CA LEU A 62 16.73 -0.42 8.35
C LEU A 62 15.92 -1.69 8.00
N GLY A 63 15.50 -2.45 9.01
CA GLY A 63 14.67 -3.64 8.84
C GLY A 63 13.34 -3.34 8.14
N SER A 64 12.67 -2.23 8.49
CA SER A 64 11.43 -1.80 7.84
C SER A 64 11.64 -1.41 6.37
N THR A 65 12.78 -0.81 6.06
CA THR A 65 13.16 -0.43 4.69
C THR A 65 13.44 -1.68 3.86
N LEU A 66 14.19 -2.63 4.41
CA LEU A 66 14.48 -3.91 3.77
C LEU A 66 13.21 -4.75 3.58
N GLU A 67 12.30 -4.80 4.56
CA GLU A 67 11.01 -5.49 4.45
C GLU A 67 10.18 -4.95 3.26
N LYS A 68 10.16 -3.62 3.07
CA LYS A 68 9.49 -2.99 1.92
C LYS A 68 10.18 -3.29 0.59
N ASN A 69 11.51 -3.30 0.57
CA ASN A 69 12.29 -3.62 -0.63
C ASN A 69 12.14 -5.10 -1.03
N LEU A 70 12.17 -6.03 -0.08
CA LEU A 70 11.95 -7.47 -0.31
C LEU A 70 10.53 -7.75 -0.84
N ARG A 71 9.51 -7.06 -0.30
CA ARG A 71 8.13 -7.11 -0.85
C ARG A 71 8.02 -6.57 -2.28
N ARG A 72 8.82 -5.56 -2.64
CA ARG A 72 8.84 -5.00 -4.00
C ARG A 72 9.65 -5.85 -4.98
N ALA A 73 10.72 -6.50 -4.51
CA ALA A 73 11.58 -7.36 -5.31
C ALA A 73 10.97 -8.75 -5.61
N SER A 74 9.87 -9.11 -4.94
CA SER A 74 9.10 -10.33 -5.23
C SER A 74 7.78 -10.02 -5.96
N PRO A 75 7.77 -9.78 -7.29
CA PRO A 75 6.54 -9.77 -8.06
C PRO A 75 6.23 -11.19 -8.56
N ALA A 76 5.94 -12.12 -7.66
CA ALA A 76 5.44 -13.43 -8.05
C ALA A 76 4.29 -13.85 -7.11
N ARG A 77 3.07 -13.59 -7.58
CA ARG A 77 1.77 -14.04 -7.05
C ARG A 77 1.38 -13.53 -5.65
N GLU A 78 0.67 -12.41 -5.60
CA GLU A 78 -0.70 -12.47 -5.05
C GLU A 78 -1.56 -11.33 -5.60
N SER A 79 -2.42 -11.75 -6.51
CA SER A 79 -3.57 -11.05 -7.02
C SER A 79 -4.72 -11.32 -6.04
N HIS A 80 -5.44 -10.28 -5.63
CA HIS A 80 -6.73 -10.31 -4.91
C HIS A 80 -6.74 -10.79 -3.44
N GLN A 81 -6.84 -9.82 -2.51
CA GLN A 81 -7.95 -9.79 -1.54
C GLN A 81 -8.05 -8.41 -0.87
N ARG A 82 -8.87 -7.52 -1.45
CA ARG A 82 -9.68 -6.59 -0.66
C ARG A 82 -11.12 -6.78 -1.08
N SER A 83 -11.84 -7.50 -0.24
CA SER A 83 -13.24 -7.86 -0.37
C SER A 83 -14.14 -6.63 -0.51
N LYS A 84 -15.13 -6.68 -1.41
CA LYS A 84 -16.56 -6.73 -1.09
C LYS A 84 -17.43 -6.68 -2.37
N PHE A 85 -18.58 -7.38 -2.30
CA PHE A 85 -19.70 -7.47 -3.25
C PHE A 85 -19.43 -8.31 -4.50
N GLY A 86 -20.20 -9.34 -4.86
CA GLY A 86 -21.60 -9.62 -4.56
C GLY A 86 -22.35 -9.80 -5.88
N THR A 87 -22.74 -11.05 -6.16
CA THR A 87 -23.90 -11.50 -6.98
C THR A 87 -23.94 -11.33 -8.52
N LYS A 88 -23.87 -12.52 -9.15
CA LYS A 88 -24.77 -13.15 -10.15
C LYS A 88 -24.61 -12.91 -11.67
N PRO A 89 -24.89 -13.93 -12.51
CA PRO A 89 -24.70 -13.93 -13.96
C PRO A 89 -25.91 -13.34 -14.71
N LYS A 90 -25.68 -12.72 -15.88
CA LYS A 90 -26.72 -12.21 -16.78
C LYS A 90 -26.86 -13.09 -18.03
N GLU A 91 -28.05 -13.64 -18.22
CA GLU A 91 -28.55 -14.15 -19.50
C GLU A 91 -28.99 -13.01 -20.43
N HIS A 92 -28.91 -13.29 -21.72
CA HIS A 92 -28.91 -12.38 -22.87
C HIS A 92 -30.26 -11.72 -23.21
N ARG A 93 -30.23 -10.51 -23.80
CA ARG A 93 -30.83 -10.24 -25.15
C ARG A 93 -30.40 -8.87 -25.73
N PRO A 94 -30.24 -8.72 -27.07
CA PRO A 94 -29.47 -7.63 -27.69
C PRO A 94 -30.32 -6.63 -28.49
N THR A 95 -29.83 -5.38 -28.64
CA THR A 95 -30.20 -4.53 -29.78
C THR A 95 -29.12 -3.48 -30.10
N GLU A 96 -28.44 -3.73 -31.23
CA GLU A 96 -28.05 -2.83 -32.33
C GLU A 96 -27.33 -1.48 -32.05
N GLN A 97 -26.04 -1.40 -32.36
CA GLN A 97 -25.45 -0.85 -33.60
C GLN A 97 -25.18 0.67 -33.53
N THR A 98 -23.93 1.10 -33.26
CA THR A 98 -23.25 2.13 -34.08
C THR A 98 -21.74 2.09 -33.86
N LEU A 99 -21.01 2.14 -34.97
CA LEU A 99 -19.57 2.03 -35.13
C LEU A 99 -18.84 3.34 -34.75
N GLY A 100 -17.79 3.24 -33.93
CA GLY A 100 -16.91 4.37 -33.58
C GLY A 100 -15.60 3.88 -32.95
N THR A 101 -14.53 4.03 -33.71
CA THR A 101 -13.14 3.63 -33.45
C THR A 101 -12.54 4.28 -32.17
N SER A 102 -11.66 3.51 -31.50
CA SER A 102 -10.51 3.96 -30.69
C SER A 102 -10.68 4.12 -29.17
N THR A 103 -9.86 3.35 -28.45
CA THR A 103 -9.42 3.50 -27.05
C THR A 103 -10.47 3.23 -25.96
N ASN A 104 -10.65 1.96 -25.59
CA ASN A 104 -11.48 1.56 -24.45
C ASN A 104 -10.77 1.86 -23.11
N LYS A 105 -10.63 3.15 -22.80
CA LYS A 105 -10.55 3.64 -21.43
C LYS A 105 -11.95 3.49 -20.86
N ASN A 106 -12.10 2.51 -19.97
CA ASN A 106 -13.18 2.37 -18.99
C ASN A 106 -14.07 3.63 -18.92
N PRO A 107 -15.34 3.60 -19.38
CA PRO A 107 -16.25 4.73 -19.27
C PRO A 107 -16.58 4.88 -17.79
N ARG A 108 -15.73 5.62 -17.06
CA ARG A 108 -16.09 6.13 -15.75
C ARG A 108 -17.28 7.02 -16.03
N ASP A 109 -18.43 6.58 -15.53
CA ASP A 109 -19.71 7.27 -15.59
C ASP A 109 -19.52 8.78 -15.33
N ARG A 110 -19.40 9.54 -16.42
CA ARG A 110 -19.40 11.02 -16.38
C ARG A 110 -20.70 11.54 -15.80
N ASN A 111 -21.70 10.68 -15.63
CA ASN A 111 -22.99 11.01 -15.04
C ASN A 111 -22.91 11.42 -13.55
N ASN A 112 -21.85 11.04 -12.81
CA ASN A 112 -21.64 11.45 -11.41
C ASN A 112 -20.56 12.53 -11.25
N VAL A 113 -20.02 13.08 -12.35
CA VAL A 113 -19.12 14.23 -12.23
C VAL A 113 -19.93 15.51 -12.03
N THR A 114 -19.85 16.10 -10.85
CA THR A 114 -20.43 17.41 -10.56
C THR A 114 -19.42 18.52 -10.82
N CYS A 115 -19.81 19.51 -11.62
CA CYS A 115 -18.98 20.66 -11.91
C CYS A 115 -18.87 21.58 -10.69
N PHE A 116 -17.65 21.89 -10.23
CA PHE A 116 -17.45 22.78 -9.08
C PHE A 116 -17.80 24.26 -9.35
N LYS A 117 -18.05 24.65 -10.61
CA LYS A 117 -18.43 26.02 -10.98
C LYS A 117 -19.95 26.22 -10.94
N CYS A 118 -20.69 25.34 -11.60
CA CYS A 118 -22.15 25.45 -11.76
C CYS A 118 -22.94 24.42 -10.94
N GLN A 119 -22.25 23.51 -10.25
CA GLN A 119 -22.80 22.42 -9.43
C GLN A 119 -23.72 21.45 -10.20
N LYS A 120 -23.67 21.44 -11.54
CA LYS A 120 -24.41 20.50 -12.39
C LYS A 120 -23.60 19.23 -12.67
N ALA A 121 -24.28 18.09 -12.74
CA ALA A 121 -23.68 16.82 -13.09
C ALA A 121 -23.49 16.66 -14.61
N GLY A 122 -22.55 15.81 -15.03
CA GLY A 122 -22.32 15.45 -16.44
C GLY A 122 -21.06 16.03 -17.07
N HIS A 123 -20.36 16.96 -16.42
CA HIS A 123 -19.13 17.59 -16.94
C HIS A 123 -18.18 18.06 -15.82
N TYR A 124 -16.88 18.17 -16.13
CA TYR A 124 -15.89 18.76 -15.22
C TYR A 124 -15.87 20.30 -15.33
N ALA A 125 -15.36 21.01 -14.31
CA ALA A 125 -15.25 22.48 -14.30
C ALA A 125 -14.44 23.08 -15.47
N ASN A 126 -13.63 22.27 -16.16
CA ASN A 126 -12.88 22.68 -17.35
C ASN A 126 -13.73 22.65 -18.63
N GLU A 127 -14.80 21.87 -18.65
CA GLU A 127 -15.72 21.68 -19.78
C GLU A 127 -17.06 22.41 -19.56
N CYS A 128 -17.10 23.34 -18.58
CA CYS A 128 -18.32 24.09 -18.25
C CYS A 128 -18.60 25.18 -19.29
N ALA A 129 -19.76 25.10 -19.95
CA ALA A 129 -20.21 26.06 -20.96
C ALA A 129 -20.40 27.49 -20.43
N GLU A 130 -20.61 27.66 -19.12
CA GLU A 130 -20.72 28.99 -18.49
C GLU A 130 -19.40 29.75 -18.42
N ARG A 131 -18.28 29.11 -18.77
CA ARG A 131 -16.95 29.76 -18.79
C ARG A 131 -16.79 30.74 -19.95
N ILE A 132 -17.69 30.72 -20.93
CA ILE A 132 -17.58 31.46 -22.19
C ILE A 132 -18.40 32.78 -22.18
N THR A 133 -19.22 33.02 -21.16
CA THR A 133 -20.21 34.12 -21.16
C THR A 133 -19.93 35.24 -20.15
N GLN A 134 -18.71 35.33 -19.59
CA GLN A 134 -18.33 36.41 -18.66
C GLN A 134 -17.14 37.24 -19.17
N THR A 135 -17.10 37.48 -20.48
CA THR A 135 -16.22 38.49 -21.07
C THR A 135 -16.99 39.21 -22.16
N THR A 136 -17.90 40.09 -21.74
CA THR A 136 -18.40 41.23 -22.51
C THR A 136 -18.77 42.31 -21.51
#